data_AF-A0AAJ2C7L6-F1
#
_entry.id   AF-A0AAJ2C7L6-F1
#
_cell.length_a   1.000
_cell.length_b   1.000
_cell.length_c   1.000
_cell.angle_alpha   90.00
_cell.angle_beta   90.00
_cell.angle_gamma   90.00
#
_symmetry.space_group_name_H-M   'P 1'
#
loop_
_entity.id
_entity.type
_entity.pdbx_description
1 polymer ?
#
loop_
_entity_poly.entity_id
_entity_poly.type
_entity_poly.pdbx_seq_one_letter_code
_entity_poly.pdbx_strand_id
1 'polypeptide(L)'
;MTQNPKNRFKKGLIISLYTLLAFLAIATIVGLWGLKPLLSKRIQYAVLKSTDSLYHIDFKDIQYNITGGDARILGVRWQADTTLYKQLDLAKKMPDNIYQAQVDEIHLTGINPWKIIFSSKLHLQSISIKEPVIQINHHRQYYNSFKTITPFYTILSKFVKSFSVEKVSLDNINFTFINHSEKKTPSTSKVEHLDIELTDLLIDSTSHRDKSRFYYMKECVFKLDKLEILTEDSLNKFKIKELLFSTKSKSLSLEHLEYEPQYKEIAYGNKTDGDDRISIICKNIKLDSIDLHKLFEEKKIYAKNLGINNGQINVFTDTRLFKPHKKMDYRPFPHEAFRKWQLKFLIDTIKLSRFKITYSEYNPQTNLVGNVIFDKANGYVHNFTNDSVPLAKNPNCMVFLKSKLINKANVHFSFRFNIADKQGDFSCNGKVFNMQIATVNQVTEALVMAKAQEGYLSYFAFDMHGNKFGLKGSTTMLYQDLNVMIYKFPPEDGVFKKRKLLSFIANTFVIKKSNPTGKKPPRVAIINYQRIPDKPFFYTLWKGLLEGIKGSVL
;
A
#
# COMPACT_ATOMS: atom_id res chain seq x y z
N MET A 1 84.13 41.53 -21.28
CA MET A 1 82.89 40.72 -21.38
C MET A 1 81.85 41.28 -20.42
N THR A 2 81.03 42.21 -20.91
CA THR A 2 79.99 42.93 -20.13
C THR A 2 78.66 42.20 -20.25
N GLN A 3 78.19 41.54 -19.18
CA GLN A 3 76.83 40.97 -19.16
C GLN A 3 75.79 42.10 -19.04
N ASN A 4 74.87 42.15 -20.00
CA ASN A 4 73.85 43.17 -20.20
C ASN A 4 72.81 43.20 -19.03
N PRO A 5 72.57 44.34 -18.35
CA PRO A 5 71.69 44.43 -17.17
C PRO A 5 70.22 44.09 -17.46
N LYS A 6 69.74 44.25 -18.71
CA LYS A 6 68.40 43.80 -19.13
C LYS A 6 68.20 42.28 -19.00
N ASN A 7 69.29 41.50 -19.10
CA ASN A 7 69.24 40.04 -19.03
C ASN A 7 69.19 39.52 -17.58
N ARG A 8 69.68 40.30 -16.61
CA ARG A 8 69.58 39.98 -15.17
C ARG A 8 68.17 40.20 -14.62
N PHE A 9 67.49 41.26 -15.07
CA PHE A 9 66.12 41.56 -14.64
C PHE A 9 65.10 40.55 -15.18
N LYS A 10 65.21 40.16 -16.46
CA LYS A 10 64.39 39.08 -17.05
C LYS A 10 64.62 37.73 -16.37
N LYS A 11 65.88 37.40 -16.02
CA LYS A 11 66.20 36.17 -15.28
C LYS A 11 65.60 36.17 -13.87
N GLY A 12 65.64 37.30 -13.14
CA GLY A 12 65.05 37.42 -11.81
C GLY A 12 63.53 37.23 -11.80
N LEU A 13 62.83 37.80 -12.78
CA LEU A 13 61.36 37.74 -12.91
C LEU A 13 60.88 36.34 -13.30
N ILE A 14 61.66 35.64 -14.14
CA ILE A 14 61.43 34.24 -14.50
C ILE A 14 61.65 33.33 -13.26
N ILE A 15 62.70 33.56 -12.49
CA ILE A 15 63.00 32.81 -11.27
C ILE A 15 61.90 33.01 -10.20
N SER A 16 61.39 34.24 -10.01
CA SER A 16 60.29 34.50 -9.06
C SER A 16 58.96 33.86 -9.47
N LEU A 17 58.71 33.73 -10.78
CA LEU A 17 57.52 33.06 -11.29
C LEU A 17 57.61 31.54 -11.06
N TYR A 18 58.77 30.93 -11.30
CA TYR A 18 58.99 29.51 -11.04
C TYR A 18 58.96 29.17 -9.55
N THR A 19 59.44 30.03 -8.66
CA THR A 19 59.33 29.80 -7.21
C THR A 19 57.90 29.96 -6.70
N LEU A 20 57.12 30.90 -7.25
CA LEU A 20 55.68 31.01 -6.94
C LEU A 20 54.90 29.80 -7.46
N LEU A 21 55.19 29.32 -8.68
CA LEU A 21 54.58 28.12 -9.24
C LEU A 21 55.00 26.85 -8.49
N ALA A 22 56.27 26.73 -8.08
CA ALA A 22 56.75 25.62 -7.26
C ALA A 22 56.16 25.67 -5.85
N PHE A 23 56.01 26.85 -5.24
CA PHE A 23 55.33 27.02 -3.96
C PHE A 23 53.84 26.69 -4.07
N LEU A 24 53.17 27.13 -5.14
CA LEU A 24 51.78 26.77 -5.42
C LEU A 24 51.63 25.27 -5.70
N ALA A 25 52.57 24.65 -6.41
CA ALA A 25 52.61 23.21 -6.68
C ALA A 25 52.88 22.40 -5.40
N ILE A 26 53.82 22.83 -4.57
CA ILE A 26 54.12 22.20 -3.28
C ILE A 26 52.96 22.44 -2.30
N ALA A 27 52.34 23.62 -2.28
CA ALA A 27 51.16 23.90 -1.46
C ALA A 27 49.92 23.13 -1.92
N THR A 28 49.77 22.87 -3.23
CA THR A 28 48.73 21.96 -3.75
C THR A 28 49.06 20.50 -3.46
N ILE A 29 50.32 20.06 -3.61
CA ILE A 29 50.75 18.69 -3.28
C ILE A 29 50.61 18.42 -1.77
N VAL A 30 51.10 19.31 -0.92
CA VAL A 30 51.00 19.24 0.55
C VAL A 30 49.56 19.46 1.02
N GLY A 31 48.80 20.33 0.36
CA GLY A 31 47.36 20.48 0.59
C GLY A 31 46.61 19.19 0.29
N LEU A 32 46.83 18.59 -0.89
CA LEU A 32 46.16 17.35 -1.31
C LEU A 32 46.61 16.11 -0.51
N TRP A 33 47.90 16.01 -0.15
CA TRP A 33 48.45 14.86 0.60
C TRP A 33 48.29 15.00 2.12
N GLY A 34 48.32 16.21 2.67
CA GLY A 34 48.14 16.49 4.09
C GLY A 34 46.69 16.61 4.53
N LEU A 35 45.79 17.18 3.69
CA LEU A 35 44.37 17.25 4.05
C LEU A 35 43.70 15.88 4.03
N LYS A 36 44.06 14.97 3.12
CA LYS A 36 43.45 13.63 3.04
C LYS A 36 43.45 12.89 4.39
N PRO A 37 44.60 12.60 5.03
CA PRO A 37 44.62 11.88 6.30
C PRO A 37 43.97 12.65 7.45
N LEU A 38 44.01 13.99 7.43
CA LEU A 38 43.35 14.84 8.44
C LEU A 38 41.82 14.81 8.30
N LEU A 39 41.30 14.92 7.07
CA LEU A 39 39.88 14.80 6.76
C LEU A 39 39.37 13.42 7.13
N SER A 40 40.12 12.37 6.79
CA SER A 40 39.77 11.00 7.13
C SER A 40 39.61 10.80 8.64
N LYS A 41 40.62 11.19 9.43
CA LYS A 41 40.57 11.11 10.89
C LYS A 41 39.44 11.95 11.48
N ARG A 42 39.16 13.13 10.91
CA ARG A 42 38.11 14.01 11.39
C ARG A 42 36.71 13.46 11.13
N ILE A 43 36.47 12.86 9.96
CA ILE A 43 35.21 12.17 9.63
C ILE A 43 34.99 10.98 10.57
N GLN A 44 36.01 10.12 10.71
CA GLN A 44 35.96 8.96 11.61
C GLN A 44 35.70 9.37 13.06
N TYR A 45 36.43 10.38 13.56
CA TYR A 45 36.23 10.93 14.90
C TYR A 45 34.82 11.52 15.08
N ALA A 46 34.30 12.22 14.06
CA ALA A 46 32.98 12.81 14.12
C ALA A 46 31.89 11.75 14.26
N VAL A 47 31.95 10.68 13.46
CA VAL A 47 31.01 9.55 13.56
C VAL A 47 31.11 8.91 14.94
N LEU A 48 32.30 8.48 15.36
CA LEU A 48 32.53 7.87 16.67
C LEU A 48 31.96 8.71 17.81
N LYS A 49 32.25 10.02 17.83
CA LYS A 49 31.81 10.92 18.89
C LYS A 49 30.30 11.22 18.84
N SER A 50 29.71 11.23 17.65
CA SER A 50 28.27 11.47 17.46
C SER A 50 27.39 10.28 17.82
N THR A 51 27.95 9.07 17.79
CA THR A 51 27.22 7.82 18.01
C THR A 51 27.56 7.14 19.33
N ASP A 52 28.17 7.87 20.28
CA ASP A 52 28.67 7.32 21.54
C ASP A 52 29.50 6.03 21.35
N SER A 53 30.39 6.08 20.35
CA SER A 53 31.27 4.99 19.91
C SER A 53 30.60 3.74 19.33
N LEU A 54 29.27 3.73 19.14
CA LEU A 54 28.57 2.56 18.61
C LEU A 54 28.90 2.27 17.14
N TYR A 55 29.15 3.30 16.34
CA TYR A 55 29.37 3.15 14.90
C TYR A 55 30.75 3.61 14.48
N HIS A 56 31.28 2.91 13.48
CA HIS A 56 32.49 3.28 12.74
C HIS A 56 32.15 3.53 11.27
N ILE A 57 32.94 4.40 10.65
CA ILE A 57 32.91 4.64 9.21
C ILE A 57 34.30 4.37 8.63
N ASP A 58 34.35 3.53 7.61
CA ASP A 58 35.56 3.23 6.85
C ASP A 58 35.33 3.58 5.38
N PHE A 59 36.39 3.95 4.67
CA PHE A 59 36.35 4.20 3.23
C PHE A 59 37.73 3.94 2.62
N LYS A 60 37.77 3.60 1.33
CA LYS A 60 38.99 3.25 0.59
C LYS A 60 39.84 4.48 0.28
N ASP A 61 39.21 5.56 -0.18
CA ASP A 61 39.89 6.80 -0.55
C ASP A 61 38.93 8.00 -0.44
N ILE A 62 39.51 9.19 -0.26
CA ILE A 62 38.82 10.48 -0.41
C ILE A 62 39.55 11.24 -1.50
N GLN A 63 38.84 11.57 -2.56
CA GLN A 63 39.32 12.42 -3.65
C GLN A 63 38.70 13.79 -3.49
N TYR A 64 39.51 14.84 -3.62
CA TYR A 64 39.03 16.22 -3.47
C TYR A 64 39.67 17.13 -4.50
N ASN A 65 38.81 17.89 -5.19
CA ASN A 65 39.21 18.97 -6.07
C ASN A 65 38.89 20.33 -5.41
N ILE A 66 39.93 20.96 -4.86
CA ILE A 66 39.84 22.22 -4.12
C ILE A 66 39.31 23.36 -5.00
N THR A 67 39.69 23.41 -6.28
CA THR A 67 39.29 24.49 -7.20
C THR A 67 37.88 24.30 -7.74
N GLY A 68 37.46 23.05 -7.96
CA GLY A 68 36.11 22.70 -8.45
C GLY A 68 35.05 22.56 -7.36
N GLY A 69 35.42 22.50 -6.08
CA GLY A 69 34.48 22.26 -4.98
C GLY A 69 33.86 20.85 -5.00
N ASP A 70 34.56 19.89 -5.61
CA ASP A 70 34.10 18.53 -5.84
C ASP A 70 34.84 17.55 -4.92
N ALA A 71 34.12 16.66 -4.25
CA ALA A 71 34.71 15.59 -3.45
C ALA A 71 34.04 14.24 -3.73
N ARG A 72 34.83 13.17 -3.71
CA ARG A 72 34.35 11.79 -3.80
C ARG A 72 34.89 10.97 -2.65
N ILE A 73 34.02 10.20 -2.00
CA ILE A 73 34.39 9.25 -0.95
C ILE A 73 34.10 7.86 -1.50
N LEU A 74 35.15 7.04 -1.65
CA LEU A 74 35.08 5.76 -2.34
C LEU A 74 35.04 4.59 -1.35
N GLY A 75 34.18 3.60 -1.60
CA GLY A 75 34.07 2.35 -0.85
C GLY A 75 33.72 2.55 0.61
N VAL A 76 32.70 3.37 0.89
CA VAL A 76 32.22 3.69 2.24
C VAL A 76 31.54 2.48 2.86
N ARG A 77 31.90 2.18 4.09
CA ARG A 77 31.26 1.18 4.95
C ARG A 77 30.93 1.82 6.29
N TRP A 78 29.66 1.76 6.65
CA TRP A 78 29.15 2.14 7.96
C TRP A 78 28.62 0.88 8.63
N GLN A 79 29.21 0.54 9.77
CA GLN A 79 28.77 -0.60 10.57
C GLN A 79 28.88 -0.30 12.06
N ALA A 80 28.07 -0.99 12.85
CA ALA A 80 28.18 -0.94 14.30
C ALA A 80 29.36 -1.78 14.78
N ASP A 81 30.02 -1.33 15.86
CA ASP A 81 31.07 -2.08 16.52
C ASP A 81 30.48 -3.26 17.30
N THR A 82 30.61 -4.46 16.75
CA THR A 82 30.04 -5.69 17.33
C THR A 82 30.68 -6.08 18.67
N THR A 83 31.85 -5.55 19.03
CA THR A 83 32.49 -5.82 20.33
C THR A 83 31.84 -5.05 21.48
N LEU A 84 31.34 -3.85 21.19
CA LEU A 84 30.60 -3.00 22.13
C LEU A 84 29.16 -3.47 22.37
N TYR A 85 28.61 -4.35 21.52
CA TYR A 85 27.23 -4.86 21.66
C TYR A 85 27.00 -5.47 23.03
N LYS A 86 27.88 -6.39 23.46
CA LYS A 86 27.70 -7.09 24.74
C LYS A 86 27.75 -6.12 25.91
N GLN A 87 28.61 -5.10 25.84
CA GLN A 87 28.74 -4.10 26.89
C GLN A 87 27.52 -3.17 26.95
N LEU A 88 27.03 -2.72 25.80
CA LEU A 88 25.85 -1.84 25.70
C LEU A 88 24.55 -2.56 26.05
N ASP A 89 24.45 -3.85 25.71
CA ASP A 89 23.33 -4.70 26.08
C ASP A 89 23.29 -4.94 27.61
N LEU A 90 24.42 -5.32 28.21
CA LEU A 90 24.57 -5.43 29.68
C LEU A 90 24.28 -4.11 30.40
N ALA A 91 24.72 -2.99 29.82
CA ALA A 91 24.49 -1.65 30.36
C ALA A 91 23.08 -1.11 30.09
N LYS A 92 22.19 -1.88 29.42
CA LYS A 92 20.83 -1.47 29.03
C LYS A 92 20.81 -0.14 28.25
N LYS A 93 21.74 0.01 27.31
CA LYS A 93 21.92 1.20 26.46
C LYS A 93 21.82 0.91 24.96
N MET A 94 21.58 -0.34 24.55
CA MET A 94 21.50 -0.70 23.14
C MET A 94 20.30 0.01 22.48
N PRO A 95 20.45 0.60 21.29
CA PRO A 95 19.30 1.14 20.55
C PRO A 95 18.46 0.01 19.95
N ASP A 96 17.20 0.32 19.64
CA ASP A 96 16.29 -0.64 19.01
C ASP A 96 16.68 -0.99 17.57
N ASN A 97 17.40 -0.09 16.89
CA ASN A 97 17.80 -0.25 15.50
C ASN A 97 19.31 -0.17 15.38
N ILE A 98 19.90 -1.18 14.75
CA ILE A 98 21.28 -1.16 14.29
C ILE A 98 21.30 -1.00 12.78
N TYR A 99 22.02 0.00 12.30
CA TYR A 99 22.17 0.32 10.89
C TYR A 99 23.49 -0.22 10.33
N GLN A 100 23.45 -0.71 9.11
CA GLN A 100 24.62 -1.04 8.31
C GLN A 100 24.41 -0.44 6.93
N ALA A 101 25.45 0.16 6.36
CA ALA A 101 25.39 0.71 5.01
C ALA A 101 26.72 0.51 4.28
N GLN A 102 26.62 0.19 3.01
CA GLN A 102 27.75 0.12 2.08
C GLN A 102 27.43 0.96 0.85
N VAL A 103 28.40 1.76 0.42
CA VAL A 103 28.29 2.63 -0.75
C VAL A 103 29.61 2.62 -1.52
N ASP A 104 29.55 2.43 -2.82
CA ASP A 104 30.74 2.45 -3.67
C ASP A 104 31.31 3.87 -3.85
N GLU A 105 30.43 4.86 -4.00
CA GLU A 105 30.83 6.26 -4.12
C GLU A 105 29.78 7.20 -3.50
N ILE A 106 30.25 8.14 -2.69
CA ILE A 106 29.50 9.35 -2.31
C ILE A 106 30.15 10.53 -3.02
N HIS A 107 29.39 11.20 -3.90
CA HIS A 107 29.83 12.35 -4.66
C HIS A 107 29.23 13.64 -4.07
N LEU A 108 30.09 14.61 -3.78
CA LEU A 108 29.74 15.90 -3.17
C LEU A 108 30.15 17.02 -4.12
N THR A 109 29.25 17.97 -4.38
CA THR A 109 29.51 19.11 -5.26
C THR A 109 29.24 20.45 -4.59
N GLY A 110 29.86 21.52 -5.11
CA GLY A 110 29.65 22.88 -4.63
C GLY A 110 30.22 23.16 -3.23
N ILE A 111 31.18 22.36 -2.77
CA ILE A 111 31.89 22.59 -1.51
C ILE A 111 32.66 23.91 -1.61
N ASN A 112 32.45 24.81 -0.65
CA ASN A 112 33.24 26.03 -0.51
C ASN A 112 34.14 25.95 0.75
N PRO A 113 35.44 25.59 0.60
CA PRO A 113 36.38 25.49 1.72
C PRO A 113 36.51 26.76 2.55
N TRP A 114 36.49 27.92 1.89
CA TRP A 114 36.65 29.21 2.55
C TRP A 114 35.50 29.52 3.50
N LYS A 115 34.25 29.17 3.12
CA LYS A 115 33.10 29.29 4.03
C LYS A 115 33.24 28.39 5.26
N ILE A 116 33.79 27.19 5.12
CA ILE A 116 33.98 26.27 6.25
C ILE A 116 35.03 26.82 7.21
N ILE A 117 36.17 27.28 6.69
CA ILE A 117 37.30 27.77 7.50
C ILE A 117 36.95 29.08 8.21
N PHE A 118 36.39 30.07 7.51
CA PHE A 118 36.19 31.41 8.06
C PHE A 118 34.83 31.63 8.73
N SER A 119 33.80 30.85 8.38
CA SER A 119 32.45 31.04 8.94
C SER A 119 31.90 29.81 9.67
N SER A 120 32.63 28.69 9.67
CA SER A 120 32.18 27.41 10.22
C SER A 120 30.83 26.96 9.64
N LYS A 121 30.54 27.32 8.38
CA LYS A 121 29.32 26.91 7.67
C LYS A 121 29.68 25.95 6.55
N LEU A 122 29.03 24.79 6.54
CA LEU A 122 29.15 23.81 5.46
C LEU A 122 27.94 23.93 4.55
N HIS A 123 28.19 24.31 3.30
CA HIS A 123 27.19 24.39 2.26
C HIS A 123 27.64 23.55 1.08
N LEU A 124 26.71 22.77 0.55
CA LEU A 124 26.90 21.86 -0.58
C LEU A 124 25.80 22.15 -1.61
N GLN A 125 26.15 22.08 -2.89
CA GLN A 125 25.16 22.09 -3.95
C GLN A 125 24.45 20.74 -4.00
N SER A 126 25.21 19.64 -4.08
CA SER A 126 24.61 18.31 -4.03
C SER A 126 25.42 17.26 -3.29
N ILE A 127 24.70 16.25 -2.81
CA ILE A 127 25.21 14.95 -2.39
C ILE A 127 24.53 13.90 -3.26
N SER A 128 25.29 13.08 -3.98
CA SER A 128 24.77 11.96 -4.77
C SER A 128 25.38 10.67 -4.25
N ILE A 129 24.52 9.68 -4.01
CA ILE A 129 24.85 8.36 -3.51
C ILE A 129 24.22 7.36 -4.48
N LYS A 130 25.03 6.57 -5.15
CA LYS A 130 24.53 5.58 -6.11
C LYS A 130 24.66 4.17 -5.56
N GLU A 131 23.61 3.39 -5.79
CA GLU A 131 23.50 1.97 -5.45
C GLU A 131 23.85 1.64 -3.98
N PRO A 132 23.40 2.42 -2.99
CA PRO A 132 23.71 2.11 -1.60
C PRO A 132 22.97 0.85 -1.15
N VAL A 133 23.69 -0.03 -0.44
CA VAL A 133 23.13 -1.19 0.23
C VAL A 133 22.95 -0.86 1.71
N ILE A 134 21.71 -0.83 2.18
CA ILE A 134 21.36 -0.44 3.54
C ILE A 134 20.65 -1.60 4.23
N GLN A 135 21.11 -1.97 5.42
CA GLN A 135 20.48 -2.97 6.27
C GLN A 135 20.15 -2.38 7.64
N ILE A 136 18.95 -2.66 8.13
CA ILE A 136 18.52 -2.33 9.50
C ILE A 136 18.20 -3.63 10.22
N ASN A 137 18.90 -3.86 11.32
CA ASN A 137 18.58 -4.93 12.27
C ASN A 137 17.80 -4.32 13.44
N HIS A 138 16.51 -4.62 13.49
CA HIS A 138 15.61 -4.16 14.54
C HIS A 138 15.46 -5.21 15.64
N HIS A 139 15.74 -4.81 16.87
CA HIS A 139 15.51 -5.58 18.07
C HIS A 139 14.94 -4.67 19.16
N ARG A 140 13.65 -4.83 19.47
CA ARG A 140 12.98 -4.00 20.46
C ARG A 140 13.59 -4.23 21.85
N GLN A 141 14.16 -3.18 22.43
CA GLN A 141 14.71 -3.23 23.78
C GLN A 141 13.66 -2.76 24.78
N TYR A 142 13.32 -3.60 25.75
CA TYR A 142 12.27 -3.30 26.75
C TYR A 142 12.55 -2.03 27.57
N TYR A 143 13.82 -1.64 27.71
CA TYR A 143 14.28 -0.46 28.46
C TYR A 143 14.34 0.82 27.63
N ASN A 144 14.08 0.77 26.31
CA ASN A 144 14.01 1.94 25.45
C ASN A 144 12.58 2.53 25.41
N SER A 145 11.93 2.70 26.56
CA SER A 145 10.67 3.43 26.65
C SER A 145 10.93 4.94 26.59
N PHE A 146 10.48 5.58 25.51
CA PHE A 146 10.43 7.05 25.33
C PHE A 146 11.73 7.80 25.67
N LYS A 147 12.83 7.51 24.97
CA LYS A 147 14.01 8.40 25.01
C LYS A 147 13.73 9.67 24.20
N THR A 148 14.01 10.82 24.81
CA THR A 148 14.08 12.12 24.14
C THR A 148 15.05 12.03 22.96
N ILE A 149 14.57 12.27 21.75
CA ILE A 149 15.43 12.32 20.56
C ILE A 149 16.33 13.55 20.71
N THR A 150 17.61 13.34 20.95
CA THR A 150 18.62 14.41 20.92
C THR A 150 18.55 15.09 19.55
N PRO A 151 18.28 16.41 19.46
CA PRO A 151 18.15 17.08 18.17
C PRO A 151 19.43 16.97 17.35
N PHE A 152 19.33 16.61 16.07
CA PHE A 152 20.50 16.40 15.21
C PHE A 152 21.47 17.60 15.19
N TYR A 153 20.95 18.82 15.34
CA TYR A 153 21.77 20.03 15.45
C TYR A 153 22.74 20.01 16.64
N THR A 154 22.39 19.44 17.81
CA THR A 154 23.29 19.46 18.99
C THR A 154 24.56 18.61 18.78
N ILE A 155 24.47 17.63 17.88
CA ILE A 155 25.61 16.82 17.45
C ILE A 155 26.40 17.61 16.40
N LEU A 156 25.71 18.14 15.40
CA LEU A 156 26.32 18.84 14.27
C LEU A 156 27.02 20.15 14.66
N SER A 157 26.48 20.87 15.63
CA SER A 157 26.99 22.17 16.12
C SER A 157 28.40 22.09 16.69
N LYS A 158 28.86 20.89 17.06
CA LYS A 158 30.25 20.62 17.50
C LYS A 158 31.26 20.73 16.36
N PHE A 159 30.80 20.63 15.10
CA PHE A 159 31.64 20.61 13.91
C PHE A 159 31.41 21.85 13.04
N VAL A 160 30.15 22.26 12.83
CA VAL A 160 29.76 23.41 12.01
C VAL A 160 28.56 24.14 12.61
N LYS A 161 28.50 25.46 12.47
CA LYS A 161 27.37 26.30 12.93
C LYS A 161 26.10 26.09 12.10
N SER A 162 26.26 25.70 10.84
CA SER A 162 25.18 25.46 9.90
C SER A 162 25.63 24.46 8.84
N PHE A 163 24.73 23.56 8.48
CA PHE A 163 24.89 22.60 7.40
C PHE A 163 23.72 22.72 6.43
N SER A 164 24.03 22.87 5.15
CA SER A 164 23.00 22.98 4.11
C SER A 164 23.40 22.25 2.85
N VAL A 165 22.41 21.65 2.20
CA VAL A 165 22.56 20.96 0.91
C VAL A 165 21.36 21.31 0.04
N GLU A 166 21.58 21.79 -1.18
CA GLU A 166 20.48 22.11 -2.08
C GLU A 166 19.76 20.85 -2.57
N LYS A 167 20.51 19.78 -2.87
CA LYS A 167 19.97 18.49 -3.30
C LYS A 167 20.72 17.29 -2.73
N VAL A 168 20.02 16.31 -2.19
CA VAL A 168 20.57 14.99 -1.86
C VAL A 168 19.85 13.95 -2.72
N SER A 169 20.58 13.16 -3.50
CA SER A 169 20.02 12.02 -4.22
C SER A 169 20.64 10.71 -3.74
N LEU A 170 19.78 9.74 -3.47
CA LEU A 170 20.14 8.35 -3.26
C LEU A 170 19.44 7.57 -4.35
N ASP A 171 20.22 7.06 -5.30
CA ASP A 171 19.70 6.43 -6.52
C ASP A 171 19.92 4.91 -6.42
N ASN A 172 18.90 4.12 -6.78
CA ASN A 172 18.93 2.66 -6.83
C ASN A 172 19.31 1.99 -5.48
N ILE A 173 18.66 2.41 -4.39
CA ILE A 173 18.90 1.89 -3.03
C ILE A 173 18.39 0.44 -2.91
N ASN A 174 19.22 -0.43 -2.36
CA ASN A 174 18.84 -1.76 -1.90
C ASN A 174 18.73 -1.77 -0.38
N PHE A 175 17.50 -1.87 0.12
CA PHE A 175 17.17 -1.77 1.53
C PHE A 175 16.68 -3.10 2.10
N THR A 176 17.26 -3.53 3.22
CA THR A 176 16.84 -4.73 3.95
C THR A 176 16.52 -4.39 5.40
N PHE A 177 15.32 -4.74 5.86
CA PHE A 177 14.88 -4.62 7.25
C PHE A 177 14.71 -6.01 7.87
N ILE A 178 15.43 -6.29 8.95
CA ILE A 178 15.38 -7.55 9.67
C ILE A 178 14.83 -7.30 11.08
N ASN A 179 13.65 -7.84 11.38
CA ASN A 179 13.01 -7.69 12.68
C ASN A 179 13.12 -8.97 13.52
N HIS A 180 13.76 -8.84 14.67
CA HIS A 180 14.02 -9.89 15.66
C HIS A 180 13.04 -9.89 16.84
N SER A 181 12.05 -8.98 16.87
CA SER A 181 11.31 -8.63 18.09
C SER A 181 10.10 -9.53 18.41
N GLU A 182 9.61 -10.35 17.47
CA GLU A 182 8.29 -11.01 17.62
C GLU A 182 8.27 -12.52 17.31
N LYS A 183 9.29 -13.10 16.69
CA LYS A 183 9.28 -14.49 16.20
C LYS A 183 10.58 -15.22 16.54
N LYS A 184 10.52 -16.55 16.75
CA LYS A 184 11.71 -17.43 16.90
C LYS A 184 12.65 -17.31 15.69
N THR A 185 12.10 -16.97 14.52
CA THR A 185 12.82 -16.68 13.29
C THR A 185 12.66 -15.19 12.93
N PRO A 186 13.74 -14.47 12.57
CA PRO A 186 13.64 -13.08 12.16
C PRO A 186 12.77 -12.91 10.92
N SER A 187 11.96 -11.86 10.88
CA SER A 187 11.24 -11.48 9.65
C SER A 187 12.09 -10.52 8.84
N THR A 188 12.24 -10.78 7.54
CA THR A 188 13.04 -9.96 6.63
C THR A 188 12.14 -9.32 5.58
N SER A 189 12.27 -8.01 5.41
CA SER A 189 11.62 -7.24 4.34
C SER A 189 12.70 -6.61 3.47
N LYS A 190 12.56 -6.75 2.16
CA LYS A 190 13.50 -6.20 1.18
C LYS A 190 12.78 -5.23 0.25
N VAL A 191 13.46 -4.14 -0.07
CA VAL A 191 13.04 -3.16 -1.07
C VAL A 191 14.26 -2.91 -1.96
N GLU A 192 14.08 -3.06 -3.26
CA GLU A 192 15.13 -2.87 -4.27
C GLU A 192 14.69 -1.73 -5.20
N HIS A 193 15.65 -1.06 -5.84
CA HIS A 193 15.37 0.02 -6.79
C HIS A 193 14.53 1.17 -6.18
N LEU A 194 14.89 1.58 -4.95
CA LEU A 194 14.29 2.74 -4.31
C LEU A 194 15.16 3.98 -4.59
N ASP A 195 14.57 5.04 -5.11
CA ASP A 195 15.20 6.35 -5.20
C ASP A 195 14.64 7.30 -4.15
N ILE A 196 15.53 8.09 -3.55
CA ILE A 196 15.17 9.14 -2.61
C ILE A 196 15.83 10.43 -3.05
N GLU A 197 15.03 11.49 -3.22
CA GLU A 197 15.51 12.83 -3.49
C GLU A 197 15.07 13.79 -2.38
N LEU A 198 16.03 14.45 -1.75
CA LEU A 198 15.80 15.49 -0.75
C LEU A 198 16.18 16.83 -1.36
N THR A 199 15.33 17.84 -1.20
CA THR A 199 15.56 19.20 -1.68
C THR A 199 15.63 20.17 -0.52
N ASP A 200 16.65 21.02 -0.55
CA ASP A 200 16.93 22.10 0.40
C ASP A 200 16.94 21.54 1.84
N LEU A 201 17.99 20.80 2.20
CA LEU A 201 18.26 20.36 3.56
C LEU A 201 18.97 21.50 4.31
N LEU A 202 18.45 21.90 5.48
CA LEU A 202 19.04 22.97 6.31
C LEU A 202 19.01 22.62 7.79
N ILE A 203 20.19 22.48 8.39
CA ILE A 203 20.35 22.22 9.83
C ILE A 203 21.20 23.33 10.46
N ASP A 204 20.57 24.12 11.32
CA ASP A 204 21.19 25.17 12.13
C ASP A 204 20.48 25.30 13.50
N SER A 205 20.87 26.34 14.27
CA SER A 205 20.32 26.61 15.60
C SER A 205 18.81 26.84 15.65
N THR A 206 18.20 27.23 14.54
CA THR A 206 16.77 27.56 14.42
C THR A 206 15.95 26.44 13.78
N SER A 207 16.59 25.51 13.06
CA SER A 207 15.94 24.42 12.33
C SER A 207 14.97 23.58 13.15
N HIS A 208 15.19 23.41 14.45
CA HIS A 208 14.28 22.66 15.34
C HIS A 208 12.92 23.34 15.56
N ARG A 209 12.79 24.64 15.24
CA ARG A 209 11.55 25.42 15.37
C ARG A 209 10.83 25.62 14.04
N ASP A 210 11.50 25.33 12.92
CA ASP A 210 10.94 25.54 11.59
C ASP A 210 9.92 24.44 11.24
N LYS A 211 8.63 24.78 11.35
CA LYS A 211 7.53 23.89 10.98
C LYS A 211 7.26 23.83 9.48
N SER A 212 7.92 24.67 8.68
CA SER A 212 7.78 24.70 7.22
C SER A 212 8.62 23.63 6.51
N ARG A 213 9.54 22.99 7.24
CA ARG A 213 10.45 21.95 6.73
C ARG A 213 10.09 20.61 7.34
N PHE A 214 9.99 19.59 6.50
CA PHE A 214 9.81 18.21 6.93
C PHE A 214 11.18 17.64 7.31
N TYR A 215 11.43 17.30 8.58
CA TYR A 215 12.76 16.83 9.04
C TYR A 215 13.94 17.63 8.45
N TYR A 216 13.85 18.97 8.52
CA TYR A 216 14.87 19.92 8.02
C TYR A 216 14.97 20.10 6.49
N MET A 217 14.15 19.41 5.69
CA MET A 217 14.11 19.57 4.22
C MET A 217 12.83 20.24 3.72
N LYS A 218 12.89 20.96 2.57
CA LYS A 218 11.67 21.54 1.94
C LYS A 218 10.86 20.50 1.20
N GLU A 219 11.51 19.51 0.62
CA GLU A 219 10.85 18.43 -0.09
C GLU A 219 11.65 17.14 0.04
N CYS A 220 10.92 16.05 0.11
CA CYS A 220 11.40 14.69 0.09
C CYS A 220 10.52 13.92 -0.87
N VAL A 221 11.14 13.32 -1.89
CA VAL A 221 10.51 12.51 -2.91
C VAL A 221 11.04 11.09 -2.78
N PHE A 222 10.12 10.13 -2.72
CA PHE A 222 10.45 8.71 -2.76
C PHE A 222 9.88 8.13 -4.05
N LYS A 223 10.71 7.39 -4.79
CA LYS A 223 10.30 6.64 -5.97
C LYS A 223 10.66 5.19 -5.79
N LEU A 224 9.72 4.30 -6.09
CA LEU A 224 9.96 2.87 -6.04
C LEU A 224 9.36 2.25 -7.30
N ASP A 225 10.22 1.64 -8.12
CA ASP A 225 9.80 1.09 -9.40
C ASP A 225 8.89 -0.12 -9.23
N LYS A 226 9.24 -0.99 -8.28
CA LYS A 226 8.54 -2.25 -8.07
C LYS A 226 8.66 -2.74 -6.63
N LEU A 227 7.57 -3.30 -6.11
CA LEU A 227 7.54 -4.03 -4.86
C LEU A 227 6.71 -5.29 -5.03
N GLU A 228 7.24 -6.44 -4.61
CA GLU A 228 6.46 -7.69 -4.50
C GLU A 228 6.60 -8.27 -3.08
N ILE A 229 5.47 -8.51 -2.44
CA ILE A 229 5.41 -9.07 -1.08
C ILE A 229 4.44 -10.25 -1.09
N LEU A 230 4.86 -11.39 -0.55
CA LEU A 230 3.97 -12.51 -0.23
C LEU A 230 3.31 -12.27 1.12
N THR A 231 2.03 -12.62 1.24
CA THR A 231 1.36 -12.66 2.55
C THR A 231 2.03 -13.68 3.46
N GLU A 232 1.88 -13.55 4.78
CA GLU A 232 2.57 -14.43 5.75
C GLU A 232 2.23 -15.92 5.56
N ASP A 233 1.01 -16.22 5.09
CA ASP A 233 0.55 -17.56 4.74
C ASP A 233 1.03 -18.06 3.37
N SER A 234 1.74 -17.21 2.61
CA SER A 234 2.18 -17.43 1.23
C SER A 234 1.06 -17.75 0.23
N LEU A 235 -0.21 -17.49 0.59
CA LEU A 235 -1.37 -17.77 -0.25
C LEU A 235 -1.63 -16.68 -1.29
N ASN A 236 -1.21 -15.44 -1.00
CA ASN A 236 -1.47 -14.28 -1.83
C ASN A 236 -0.19 -13.48 -2.03
N LYS A 237 -0.15 -12.72 -3.13
CA LYS A 237 0.94 -11.82 -3.47
C LYS A 237 0.41 -10.41 -3.68
N PHE A 238 1.09 -9.46 -3.09
CA PHE A 238 0.89 -8.04 -3.29
C PHE A 238 1.99 -7.50 -4.20
N LYS A 239 1.61 -6.75 -5.24
CA LYS A 239 2.54 -6.11 -6.18
C LYS A 239 2.20 -4.63 -6.31
N ILE A 240 3.21 -3.78 -6.28
CA ILE A 240 3.13 -2.36 -6.64
C ILE A 240 4.09 -2.11 -7.78
N LYS A 241 3.68 -1.26 -8.72
CA LYS A 241 4.56 -0.65 -9.73
C LYS A 241 4.46 0.85 -9.67
N GLU A 242 5.61 1.49 -9.87
CA GLU A 242 5.79 2.94 -9.96
C GLU A 242 5.09 3.69 -8.84
N LEU A 243 5.65 3.59 -7.64
CA LEU A 243 5.25 4.37 -6.49
C LEU A 243 6.02 5.69 -6.50
N LEU A 244 5.30 6.81 -6.39
CA LEU A 244 5.87 8.14 -6.23
C LEU A 244 5.20 8.82 -5.04
N PHE A 245 5.98 9.24 -4.07
CA PHE A 245 5.52 10.02 -2.92
C PHE A 245 6.26 11.35 -2.85
N SER A 246 5.57 12.45 -2.57
CA SER A 246 6.18 13.75 -2.29
C SER A 246 5.57 14.38 -1.04
N THR A 247 6.44 14.86 -0.15
CA THR A 247 6.07 15.61 1.04
C THR A 247 5.61 17.04 0.72
N LYS A 248 6.05 17.62 -0.40
CA LYS A 248 5.64 18.97 -0.82
C LYS A 248 4.22 18.97 -1.36
N SER A 249 3.90 18.06 -2.27
CA SER A 249 2.53 17.88 -2.77
C SER A 249 1.62 17.17 -1.78
N LYS A 250 2.20 16.53 -0.75
CA LYS A 250 1.49 15.69 0.25
C LYS A 250 0.65 14.63 -0.43
N SER A 251 1.23 13.97 -1.43
CA SER A 251 0.54 12.99 -2.26
C SER A 251 1.38 11.75 -2.51
N LEU A 252 0.70 10.63 -2.69
CA LEU A 252 1.25 9.34 -3.11
C LEU A 252 0.52 8.92 -4.38
N SER A 253 1.24 8.55 -5.43
CA SER A 253 0.67 7.95 -6.64
C SER A 253 1.27 6.58 -6.90
N LEU A 254 0.45 5.67 -7.39
CA LEU A 254 0.85 4.33 -7.86
C LEU A 254 0.29 4.14 -9.27
N GLU A 255 1.11 3.68 -10.20
CA GLU A 255 0.63 3.35 -11.55
C GLU A 255 -0.24 2.07 -11.52
N HIS A 256 0.23 1.03 -10.81
CA HIS A 256 -0.44 -0.26 -10.71
C HIS A 256 -0.27 -0.89 -9.33
N LEU A 257 -1.38 -1.39 -8.78
CA LEU A 257 -1.44 -2.18 -7.56
C LEU A 257 -2.20 -3.47 -7.84
N GLU A 258 -1.66 -4.58 -7.36
CA GLU A 258 -2.25 -5.90 -7.57
C GLU A 258 -2.16 -6.74 -6.29
N TYR A 259 -3.30 -7.29 -5.90
CA TYR A 259 -3.42 -8.30 -4.86
C TYR A 259 -3.96 -9.56 -5.54
N GLU A 260 -3.13 -10.59 -5.63
CA GLU A 260 -3.41 -11.78 -6.42
C GLU A 260 -3.17 -13.08 -5.64
N PRO A 261 -4.17 -13.98 -5.58
CA PRO A 261 -4.01 -15.32 -5.04
C PRO A 261 -3.03 -16.16 -5.86
N GLN A 262 -2.13 -16.88 -5.20
CA GLN A 262 -1.13 -17.74 -5.85
C GLN A 262 -1.71 -18.98 -6.51
N TYR A 263 -2.93 -19.38 -6.12
CA TYR A 263 -3.61 -20.57 -6.63
C TYR A 263 -4.85 -20.19 -7.44
N LYS A 264 -5.17 -21.01 -8.45
CA LYS A 264 -6.43 -20.93 -9.21
C LYS A 264 -7.62 -21.33 -8.34
N GLU A 265 -8.83 -21.05 -8.82
CA GLU A 265 -10.12 -21.14 -8.13
C GLU A 265 -10.25 -22.35 -7.17
N ILE A 266 -10.35 -23.56 -7.72
CA ILE A 266 -10.58 -24.81 -6.95
C ILE A 266 -9.38 -25.15 -6.06
N ALA A 267 -8.15 -24.90 -6.53
CA ALA A 267 -6.93 -25.17 -5.77
C ALA A 267 -6.80 -24.24 -4.55
N TYR A 268 -7.21 -22.97 -4.69
CA TYR A 268 -7.26 -22.01 -3.59
C TYR A 268 -8.27 -22.45 -2.53
N GLY A 269 -9.47 -22.84 -2.94
CA GLY A 269 -10.50 -23.38 -2.02
C GLY A 269 -9.99 -24.59 -1.22
N ASN A 270 -9.29 -25.53 -1.88
CA ASN A 270 -8.71 -26.69 -1.19
C ASN A 270 -7.61 -26.33 -0.18
N LYS A 271 -6.87 -25.23 -0.40
CA LYS A 271 -5.79 -24.77 0.49
C LYS A 271 -6.29 -23.93 1.66
N THR A 272 -7.47 -23.34 1.52
CA THR A 272 -8.02 -22.34 2.46
C THR A 272 -9.32 -22.79 3.11
N ASP A 273 -9.68 -24.07 2.96
CA ASP A 273 -10.94 -24.61 3.46
C ASP A 273 -12.16 -23.81 2.98
N GLY A 274 -12.14 -23.44 1.69
CA GLY A 274 -13.22 -22.73 1.02
C GLY A 274 -13.31 -21.24 1.33
N ASP A 275 -12.20 -20.57 1.67
CA ASP A 275 -12.19 -19.10 1.68
C ASP A 275 -12.39 -18.53 0.27
N ASP A 276 -12.93 -17.31 0.21
CA ASP A 276 -13.07 -16.60 -1.07
C ASP A 276 -11.70 -16.30 -1.67
N ARG A 277 -11.55 -16.64 -2.95
CA ARG A 277 -10.40 -16.23 -3.75
C ARG A 277 -10.66 -14.82 -4.26
N ILE A 278 -9.97 -13.84 -3.68
CA ILE A 278 -10.13 -12.41 -4.01
C ILE A 278 -8.91 -11.90 -4.76
N SER A 279 -9.12 -11.42 -5.99
CA SER A 279 -8.12 -10.72 -6.79
C SER A 279 -8.54 -9.27 -6.98
N ILE A 280 -7.60 -8.34 -6.75
CA ILE A 280 -7.81 -6.90 -6.91
C ILE A 280 -6.68 -6.35 -7.75
N ILE A 281 -7.03 -5.67 -8.85
CA ILE A 281 -6.09 -4.95 -9.70
C ILE A 281 -6.59 -3.52 -9.79
N CYS A 282 -5.76 -2.55 -9.46
CA CYS A 282 -6.09 -1.13 -9.49
C CYS A 282 -5.00 -0.37 -10.21
N LYS A 283 -5.39 0.54 -11.11
CA LYS A 283 -4.45 1.41 -11.83
C LYS A 283 -4.70 2.88 -11.51
N ASN A 284 -3.71 3.71 -11.82
CA ASN A 284 -3.78 5.17 -11.70
C ASN A 284 -4.32 5.61 -10.33
N ILE A 285 -3.65 5.15 -9.28
CA ILE A 285 -4.06 5.41 -7.90
C ILE A 285 -3.40 6.69 -7.45
N LYS A 286 -4.17 7.59 -6.83
CA LYS A 286 -3.64 8.82 -6.24
C LYS A 286 -4.26 9.11 -4.89
N LEU A 287 -3.44 9.14 -3.86
CA LEU A 287 -3.78 9.57 -2.51
C LEU A 287 -3.29 11.01 -2.33
N ASP A 288 -4.20 11.92 -2.00
CA ASP A 288 -3.93 13.35 -1.90
C ASP A 288 -4.25 13.88 -0.50
N SER A 289 -3.59 14.99 -0.14
CA SER A 289 -3.73 15.67 1.16
C SER A 289 -3.36 14.76 2.34
N ILE A 290 -2.21 14.09 2.23
CA ILE A 290 -1.67 13.23 3.29
C ILE A 290 -1.22 14.10 4.47
N ASP A 291 -1.60 13.68 5.68
CA ASP A 291 -1.10 14.25 6.92
C ASP A 291 0.28 13.66 7.24
N LEU A 292 1.33 14.44 7.01
CA LEU A 292 2.71 14.02 7.18
C LEU A 292 3.07 13.76 8.66
N HIS A 293 2.50 14.52 9.60
CA HIS A 293 2.75 14.30 11.02
C HIS A 293 2.16 12.95 11.44
N LYS A 294 0.91 12.67 11.03
CA LYS A 294 0.30 11.35 11.26
C LYS A 294 1.10 10.21 10.63
N LEU A 295 1.60 10.40 9.40
CA LEU A 295 2.34 9.37 8.68
C LEU A 295 3.67 9.05 9.35
N PHE A 296 4.48 10.05 9.67
CA PHE A 296 5.86 9.83 10.11
C PHE A 296 6.04 9.75 11.63
N GLU A 297 5.24 10.49 12.40
CA GLU A 297 5.36 10.47 13.87
C GLU A 297 4.42 9.42 14.50
N GLU A 298 3.18 9.32 14.02
CA GLU A 298 2.20 8.39 14.58
C GLU A 298 2.10 7.05 13.81
N LYS A 299 2.78 6.92 12.66
CA LYS A 299 2.72 5.75 11.77
C LYS A 299 1.30 5.43 11.28
N LYS A 300 0.53 6.47 10.92
CA LYS A 300 -0.86 6.38 10.46
C LYS A 300 -1.05 7.04 9.10
N ILE A 301 -1.81 6.41 8.21
CA ILE A 301 -2.14 6.99 6.90
C ILE A 301 -3.43 7.79 6.99
N TYR A 302 -3.33 9.11 7.10
CA TYR A 302 -4.48 10.00 7.12
C TYR A 302 -4.47 10.85 5.85
N ALA A 303 -5.55 10.83 5.08
CA ALA A 303 -5.66 11.55 3.81
C ALA A 303 -7.11 11.96 3.52
N LYS A 304 -7.29 12.99 2.68
CA LYS A 304 -8.64 13.44 2.30
C LYS A 304 -9.20 12.65 1.12
N ASN A 305 -8.39 12.46 0.08
CA ASN A 305 -8.89 11.93 -1.19
C ASN A 305 -8.04 10.77 -1.67
N LEU A 306 -8.69 9.68 -2.07
CA LEU A 306 -8.08 8.58 -2.83
C LEU A 306 -8.83 8.43 -4.16
N GLY A 307 -8.18 8.72 -5.27
CA GLY A 307 -8.69 8.40 -6.60
C GLY A 307 -8.16 7.07 -7.08
N ILE A 308 -9.03 6.20 -7.58
CA ILE A 308 -8.63 4.98 -8.30
C ILE A 308 -9.36 4.94 -9.63
N ASN A 309 -8.60 4.80 -10.71
CA ASN A 309 -9.14 4.86 -12.05
C ASN A 309 -8.69 3.65 -12.88
N ASN A 310 -9.69 2.85 -13.28
CA ASN A 310 -9.54 1.52 -13.86
C ASN A 310 -9.15 0.49 -12.78
N GLY A 311 -10.16 -0.17 -12.24
CA GLY A 311 -9.99 -1.23 -11.25
C GLY A 311 -10.72 -2.50 -11.64
N GLN A 312 -10.21 -3.64 -11.22
CA GLN A 312 -10.84 -4.94 -11.40
C GLN A 312 -10.84 -5.67 -10.06
N ILE A 313 -12.01 -6.14 -9.65
CA ILE A 313 -12.18 -6.97 -8.46
C ILE A 313 -12.82 -8.27 -8.91
N ASN A 314 -12.16 -9.40 -8.67
CA ASN A 314 -12.72 -10.71 -8.93
C ASN A 314 -12.81 -11.47 -7.60
N VAL A 315 -14.02 -11.90 -7.25
CA VAL A 315 -14.28 -12.72 -6.07
C VAL A 315 -14.83 -14.05 -6.56
N PHE A 316 -14.14 -15.13 -6.22
CA PHE A 316 -14.60 -16.48 -6.49
C PHE A 316 -14.88 -17.21 -5.18
N THR A 317 -16.12 -17.67 -5.02
CA THR A 317 -16.57 -18.49 -3.89
C THR A 317 -16.70 -19.94 -4.33
N ASP A 318 -16.02 -20.83 -3.62
CA ASP A 318 -16.23 -22.27 -3.73
C ASP A 318 -17.25 -22.73 -2.68
N THR A 319 -18.39 -23.27 -3.13
CA THR A 319 -19.45 -23.69 -2.21
C THR A 319 -19.41 -25.16 -1.83
N ARG A 320 -18.38 -25.91 -2.26
CA ARG A 320 -18.13 -27.28 -1.80
C ARG A 320 -18.09 -27.34 -0.28
N LEU A 321 -18.38 -28.53 0.26
CA LEU A 321 -18.25 -28.77 1.68
C LEU A 321 -16.77 -29.00 2.00
N PHE A 322 -16.21 -28.14 2.85
CA PHE A 322 -14.85 -28.26 3.35
C PHE A 322 -14.90 -28.71 4.81
N LYS A 323 -13.92 -29.51 5.23
CA LYS A 323 -13.70 -29.85 6.64
C LYS A 323 -12.56 -28.97 7.13
N PRO A 324 -12.83 -27.80 7.73
CA PRO A 324 -11.79 -26.83 8.03
C PRO A 324 -10.80 -27.40 9.05
N HIS A 325 -9.51 -27.18 8.80
CA HIS A 325 -8.43 -27.63 9.70
C HIS A 325 -8.51 -26.96 11.07
N LYS A 326 -9.09 -25.75 11.13
CA LYS A 326 -9.39 -25.03 12.36
C LYS A 326 -10.87 -24.72 12.42
N LYS A 327 -11.54 -25.19 13.48
CA LYS A 327 -12.94 -24.81 13.74
C LYS A 327 -12.97 -23.31 14.01
N MET A 328 -13.75 -22.59 13.21
CA MET A 328 -13.95 -21.16 13.36
C MET A 328 -15.42 -20.92 13.66
N ASP A 329 -15.71 -20.16 14.72
CA ASP A 329 -17.10 -19.90 15.14
C ASP A 329 -17.86 -19.10 14.08
N TYR A 330 -17.17 -18.20 13.37
CA TYR A 330 -17.73 -17.48 12.24
C TYR A 330 -16.62 -16.91 11.34
N ARG A 331 -16.87 -16.82 10.03
CA ARG A 331 -15.98 -16.17 9.06
C ARG A 331 -16.19 -14.64 9.08
N PRO A 332 -15.18 -13.82 9.38
CA PRO A 332 -15.32 -12.36 9.39
C PRO A 332 -15.80 -11.78 8.07
N PHE A 333 -16.67 -10.77 8.13
CA PHE A 333 -17.02 -9.99 6.95
C PHE A 333 -15.88 -9.05 6.53
N PRO A 334 -15.83 -8.60 5.25
CA PRO A 334 -14.74 -7.77 4.75
C PRO A 334 -14.49 -6.52 5.60
N HIS A 335 -15.55 -5.83 6.06
CA HIS A 335 -15.40 -4.63 6.88
C HIS A 335 -14.79 -4.90 8.26
N GLU A 336 -14.97 -6.12 8.78
CA GLU A 336 -14.41 -6.55 10.06
C GLU A 336 -12.93 -6.89 9.96
N ALA A 337 -12.49 -7.37 8.79
CA ALA A 337 -11.09 -7.70 8.53
C ALA A 337 -10.19 -6.46 8.67
N PHE A 338 -10.65 -5.28 8.22
CA PHE A 338 -9.89 -4.03 8.31
C PHE A 338 -9.56 -3.61 9.75
N ARG A 339 -10.39 -3.99 10.74
CA ARG A 339 -10.11 -3.67 12.17
C ARG A 339 -8.81 -4.28 12.68
N LYS A 340 -8.46 -5.47 12.17
CA LYS A 340 -7.28 -6.23 12.62
C LYS A 340 -5.99 -5.80 11.94
N TRP A 341 -6.06 -4.96 10.91
CA TRP A 341 -4.86 -4.40 10.30
C TRP A 341 -4.08 -3.52 11.29
N GLN A 342 -2.77 -3.77 11.33
CA GLN A 342 -1.85 -3.07 12.23
C GLN A 342 -1.67 -1.62 11.83
N LEU A 343 -1.52 -1.36 10.52
CA LEU A 343 -1.45 -0.01 9.98
C LEU A 343 -2.80 0.70 10.13
N LYS A 344 -2.80 1.81 10.87
CA LYS A 344 -4.00 2.62 11.09
C LYS A 344 -4.15 3.65 9.98
N PHE A 345 -5.37 3.82 9.49
CA PHE A 345 -5.64 4.73 8.40
C PHE A 345 -7.00 5.41 8.53
N LEU A 346 -7.11 6.57 7.89
CA LEU A 346 -8.34 7.30 7.61
C LEU A 346 -8.25 7.90 6.21
N ILE A 347 -9.18 7.51 5.35
CA ILE A 347 -9.40 8.15 4.06
C ILE A 347 -10.82 8.68 4.05
N ASP A 348 -10.96 10.01 3.96
CA ASP A 348 -12.27 10.67 4.01
C ASP A 348 -13.12 10.28 2.80
N THR A 349 -12.61 10.45 1.58
CA THR A 349 -13.32 10.09 0.35
C THR A 349 -12.45 9.29 -0.61
N ILE A 350 -12.96 8.14 -1.05
CA ILE A 350 -12.39 7.34 -2.15
C ILE A 350 -13.30 7.49 -3.36
N LYS A 351 -12.75 7.93 -4.50
CA LYS A 351 -13.44 7.97 -5.78
C LYS A 351 -13.02 6.78 -6.63
N LEU A 352 -14.00 5.96 -7.00
CA LEU A 352 -13.83 4.79 -7.85
C LEU A 352 -14.33 5.12 -9.25
N SER A 353 -13.48 4.93 -10.27
CA SER A 353 -13.85 5.19 -11.67
C SER A 353 -13.54 3.98 -12.55
N ARG A 354 -14.51 3.57 -13.37
CA ARG A 354 -14.39 2.47 -14.35
C ARG A 354 -13.92 1.15 -13.74
N PHE A 355 -14.58 0.72 -12.67
CA PHE A 355 -14.33 -0.58 -12.07
C PHE A 355 -15.08 -1.70 -12.79
N LYS A 356 -14.47 -2.88 -12.91
CA LYS A 356 -15.13 -4.14 -13.26
C LYS A 356 -15.13 -5.05 -12.03
N ILE A 357 -16.31 -5.34 -11.49
CA ILE A 357 -16.45 -6.19 -10.32
C ILE A 357 -17.12 -7.49 -10.78
N THR A 358 -16.48 -8.63 -10.53
CA THR A 358 -16.98 -9.96 -10.88
C THR A 358 -17.12 -10.78 -9.61
N TYR A 359 -18.33 -11.29 -9.38
CA TYR A 359 -18.58 -12.33 -8.38
C TYR A 359 -18.88 -13.64 -9.09
N SER A 360 -18.18 -14.69 -8.69
CA SER A 360 -18.29 -16.04 -9.25
C SER A 360 -18.57 -17.03 -8.13
N GLU A 361 -19.58 -17.89 -8.31
CA GLU A 361 -19.90 -18.96 -7.37
C GLU A 361 -19.85 -20.31 -8.10
N TYR A 362 -19.03 -21.24 -7.62
CA TYR A 362 -19.07 -22.63 -8.08
C TYR A 362 -20.17 -23.40 -7.35
N ASN A 363 -21.04 -24.05 -8.11
CA ASN A 363 -22.10 -24.90 -7.56
C ASN A 363 -21.75 -26.39 -7.75
N PRO A 364 -21.51 -27.16 -6.67
CA PRO A 364 -21.14 -28.57 -6.78
C PRO A 364 -22.28 -29.48 -7.26
N GLN A 365 -23.54 -29.02 -7.23
CA GLN A 365 -24.68 -29.80 -7.72
C GLN A 365 -24.79 -29.78 -9.24
N THR A 366 -24.42 -28.65 -9.86
CA THR A 366 -24.50 -28.45 -11.32
C THR A 366 -23.14 -28.59 -12.00
N ASN A 367 -22.04 -28.58 -11.25
CA ASN A 367 -20.67 -28.44 -11.75
C ASN A 367 -20.46 -27.19 -12.63
N LEU A 368 -21.29 -26.16 -12.45
CA LEU A 368 -21.22 -24.90 -13.18
C LEU A 368 -20.78 -23.75 -12.27
N VAL A 369 -20.22 -22.72 -12.89
CA VAL A 369 -19.90 -21.45 -12.23
C VAL A 369 -20.91 -20.38 -12.66
N GLY A 370 -21.64 -19.83 -11.69
CA GLY A 370 -22.49 -18.66 -11.92
C GLY A 370 -21.68 -17.37 -11.80
N ASN A 371 -21.79 -16.48 -12.78
CA ASN A 371 -21.01 -15.23 -12.83
C ASN A 371 -21.90 -13.99 -12.85
N VAL A 372 -21.74 -13.13 -11.85
CA VAL A 372 -22.38 -11.81 -11.77
C VAL A 372 -21.32 -10.74 -12.04
N ILE A 373 -21.50 -9.97 -13.11
CA ILE A 373 -20.57 -8.93 -13.53
C ILE A 373 -21.22 -7.56 -13.35
N PHE A 374 -20.51 -6.65 -12.69
CA PHE A 374 -20.83 -5.23 -12.60
C PHE A 374 -19.74 -4.46 -13.34
N ASP A 375 -20.05 -4.06 -14.58
CA ASP A 375 -19.10 -3.35 -15.43
C ASP A 375 -19.27 -1.83 -15.33
N LYS A 376 -18.20 -1.10 -15.64
CA LYS A 376 -18.14 0.37 -15.61
C LYS A 376 -18.67 0.94 -14.29
N ALA A 377 -18.33 0.30 -13.18
CA ALA A 377 -18.71 0.75 -11.85
C ALA A 377 -18.00 2.08 -11.52
N ASN A 378 -18.77 3.08 -11.12
CA ASN A 378 -18.30 4.37 -10.66
C ASN A 378 -18.97 4.70 -9.33
N GLY A 379 -18.25 5.37 -8.43
CA GLY A 379 -18.81 5.65 -7.13
C GLY A 379 -17.86 6.25 -6.12
N TYR A 380 -18.34 6.28 -4.87
CA TYR A 380 -17.65 6.88 -3.75
C TYR A 380 -17.68 5.96 -2.54
N VAL A 381 -16.59 5.96 -1.78
CA VAL A 381 -16.53 5.42 -0.41
C VAL A 381 -16.22 6.57 0.53
N HIS A 382 -16.97 6.73 1.60
CA HIS A 382 -16.77 7.77 2.60
C HIS A 382 -16.43 7.18 3.96
N ASN A 383 -15.56 7.88 4.70
CA ASN A 383 -15.10 7.53 6.03
C ASN A 383 -14.51 6.11 6.11
N PHE A 384 -13.53 5.83 5.24
CA PHE A 384 -12.84 4.54 5.24
C PHE A 384 -11.69 4.56 6.25
N THR A 385 -11.89 3.91 7.40
CA THR A 385 -10.94 3.93 8.51
C THR A 385 -10.99 2.65 9.34
N ASN A 386 -9.85 2.31 9.96
CA ASN A 386 -9.75 1.30 11.01
C ASN A 386 -9.15 1.86 12.32
N ASP A 387 -8.95 3.18 12.41
CA ASP A 387 -8.44 3.85 13.61
C ASP A 387 -9.59 4.12 14.60
N SER A 388 -9.39 3.80 15.87
CA SER A 388 -10.39 3.94 16.93
C SER A 388 -10.83 5.40 17.15
N VAL A 389 -9.94 6.38 16.96
CA VAL A 389 -10.24 7.80 17.18
C VAL A 389 -11.30 8.33 16.21
N PRO A 390 -11.15 8.22 14.88
CA PRO A 390 -12.22 8.60 13.96
C PRO A 390 -13.45 7.70 14.06
N LEU A 391 -13.30 6.40 14.35
CA LEU A 391 -14.43 5.49 14.52
C LEU A 391 -15.34 5.87 15.70
N ALA A 392 -14.78 6.41 16.78
CA ALA A 392 -15.56 6.94 17.91
C ALA A 392 -16.43 8.15 17.51
N LYS A 393 -16.04 8.91 16.48
CA LYS A 393 -16.80 10.06 15.96
C LYS A 393 -17.84 9.63 14.93
N ASN A 394 -17.44 8.76 14.01
CA ASN A 394 -18.32 8.19 13.00
C ASN A 394 -17.90 6.74 12.72
N PRO A 395 -18.67 5.74 13.17
CA PRO A 395 -18.32 4.34 12.95
C PRO A 395 -18.73 3.84 11.55
N ASN A 396 -19.47 4.64 10.78
CA ASN A 396 -20.05 4.22 9.52
C ASN A 396 -19.14 4.53 8.34
N CYS A 397 -18.80 3.51 7.56
CA CYS A 397 -18.25 3.63 6.22
C CYS A 397 -19.40 3.51 5.21
N MET A 398 -19.56 4.50 4.32
CA MET A 398 -20.62 4.51 3.30
C MET A 398 -20.04 4.24 1.92
N VAL A 399 -20.65 3.34 1.16
CA VAL A 399 -20.26 3.03 -0.22
C VAL A 399 -21.45 3.32 -1.12
N PHE A 400 -21.22 4.04 -2.21
CA PHE A 400 -22.22 4.30 -3.25
C PHE A 400 -21.64 3.90 -4.60
N LEU A 401 -22.34 3.04 -5.35
CA LEU A 401 -21.88 2.54 -6.64
C LEU A 401 -22.99 2.64 -7.68
N LYS A 402 -22.63 3.05 -8.89
CA LYS A 402 -23.44 2.92 -10.10
C LYS A 402 -22.70 2.08 -11.11
N SER A 403 -23.32 1.07 -11.70
CA SER A 403 -22.68 0.18 -12.67
C SER A 403 -23.68 -0.37 -13.69
N LYS A 404 -23.18 -1.19 -14.62
CA LYS A 404 -23.99 -2.01 -15.50
C LYS A 404 -23.92 -3.47 -15.10
N LEU A 405 -25.03 -4.04 -14.64
CA LEU A 405 -25.17 -5.46 -14.37
C LEU A 405 -25.20 -6.23 -15.70
N ILE A 406 -24.29 -7.21 -15.84
CA ILE A 406 -24.11 -8.07 -17.01
C ILE A 406 -24.06 -7.23 -18.30
N ASN A 407 -23.40 -6.07 -18.23
CA ASN A 407 -23.24 -5.09 -19.31
C ASN A 407 -24.55 -4.50 -19.89
N LYS A 408 -25.71 -4.77 -19.28
CA LYS A 408 -27.02 -4.42 -19.84
C LYS A 408 -27.84 -3.49 -18.95
N ALA A 409 -28.08 -3.87 -17.70
CA ALA A 409 -29.01 -3.15 -16.83
C ALA A 409 -28.28 -2.15 -15.92
N ASN A 410 -28.82 -0.93 -15.80
CA ASN A 410 -28.28 0.06 -14.87
C ASN A 410 -28.63 -0.36 -13.44
N VAL A 411 -27.62 -0.32 -12.58
CA VAL A 411 -27.78 -0.68 -11.17
C VAL A 411 -27.13 0.35 -10.26
N HIS A 412 -27.83 0.66 -9.17
CA HIS A 412 -27.33 1.50 -8.08
C HIS A 412 -27.26 0.67 -6.81
N PHE A 413 -26.15 0.71 -6.11
CA PHE A 413 -25.98 0.06 -4.81
C PHE A 413 -25.52 1.08 -3.78
N SER A 414 -25.98 0.93 -2.56
CA SER A 414 -25.30 1.53 -1.42
C SER A 414 -25.13 0.55 -0.28
N PHE A 415 -23.98 0.66 0.38
CA PHE A 415 -23.69 -0.05 1.61
C PHE A 415 -23.42 0.96 2.72
N ARG A 416 -23.86 0.64 3.93
CA ARG A 416 -23.39 1.27 5.16
C ARG A 416 -22.82 0.17 6.03
N PHE A 417 -21.52 0.23 6.30
CA PHE A 417 -20.83 -0.69 7.20
C PHE A 417 -20.56 0.01 8.52
N ASN A 418 -21.04 -0.55 9.63
CA ASN A 418 -20.62 -0.11 10.95
C ASN A 418 -19.30 -0.81 11.29
N ILE A 419 -18.19 -0.11 11.04
CA ILE A 419 -16.85 -0.68 11.21
C ILE A 419 -16.55 -0.99 12.68
N ALA A 420 -17.11 -0.23 13.63
CA ALA A 420 -16.88 -0.43 15.06
C ALA A 420 -17.71 -1.56 15.69
N ASP A 421 -18.78 -2.01 15.02
CA ASP A 421 -19.70 -3.00 15.56
C ASP A 421 -19.07 -4.40 15.70
N LYS A 422 -19.26 -5.01 16.87
CA LYS A 422 -18.68 -6.33 17.21
C LYS A 422 -19.44 -7.51 16.59
N GLN A 423 -20.64 -7.28 16.08
CA GLN A 423 -21.45 -8.29 15.40
C GLN A 423 -21.35 -8.15 13.87
N GLY A 424 -20.60 -7.18 13.37
CA GLY A 424 -20.43 -6.93 11.95
C GLY A 424 -21.65 -6.31 11.30
N ASP A 425 -22.38 -5.42 11.99
CA ASP A 425 -23.55 -4.71 11.46
C ASP A 425 -23.26 -3.99 10.13
N PHE A 426 -24.17 -4.17 9.18
CA PHE A 426 -24.20 -3.46 7.92
C PHE A 426 -25.62 -3.36 7.36
N SER A 427 -25.81 -2.43 6.43
CA SER A 427 -26.99 -2.40 5.56
C SER A 427 -26.58 -2.30 4.10
N CYS A 428 -27.40 -2.85 3.23
CA CYS A 428 -27.21 -2.85 1.79
C CYS A 428 -28.56 -2.64 1.11
N ASN A 429 -28.62 -1.65 0.23
CA ASN A 429 -29.74 -1.46 -0.67
C ASN A 429 -29.26 -1.42 -2.12
N GLY A 430 -30.16 -1.83 -3.01
CA GLY A 430 -29.86 -1.84 -4.42
C GLY A 430 -31.10 -1.62 -5.26
N LYS A 431 -30.90 -1.04 -6.45
CA LYS A 431 -31.95 -0.81 -7.44
C LYS A 431 -31.44 -1.25 -8.80
N VAL A 432 -32.26 -2.00 -9.53
CA VAL A 432 -32.05 -2.42 -10.92
C VAL A 432 -33.25 -1.96 -11.71
N PHE A 433 -33.00 -1.38 -12.88
CA PHE A 433 -34.06 -0.84 -13.74
C PHE A 433 -34.00 -1.54 -15.10
N ASN A 434 -35.18 -1.82 -15.66
CA ASN A 434 -35.38 -2.14 -17.08
C ASN A 434 -34.42 -3.22 -17.62
N MET A 435 -34.78 -4.48 -17.44
CA MET A 435 -33.95 -5.62 -17.85
C MET A 435 -34.79 -6.77 -18.40
N GLN A 436 -34.39 -7.31 -19.55
CA GLN A 436 -34.88 -8.63 -19.98
C GLN A 436 -34.38 -9.68 -18.99
N ILE A 437 -35.27 -10.40 -18.30
CA ILE A 437 -34.93 -11.31 -17.20
C ILE A 437 -34.00 -12.43 -17.68
N ALA A 438 -34.12 -12.85 -18.94
CA ALA A 438 -33.21 -13.80 -19.57
C ALA A 438 -31.72 -13.37 -19.53
N THR A 439 -31.42 -12.09 -19.29
CA THR A 439 -30.05 -11.57 -19.10
C THR A 439 -29.32 -12.23 -17.94
N VAL A 440 -30.02 -12.64 -16.88
CA VAL A 440 -29.40 -13.27 -15.71
C VAL A 440 -29.34 -14.79 -15.80
N ASN A 441 -29.72 -15.39 -16.94
CA ASN A 441 -29.71 -16.85 -17.12
C ASN A 441 -28.33 -17.47 -16.86
N GLN A 442 -27.23 -16.80 -17.21
CA GLN A 442 -25.87 -17.29 -16.90
C GLN A 442 -25.64 -17.51 -15.40
N VAL A 443 -26.40 -16.83 -14.54
CA VAL A 443 -26.35 -16.97 -13.08
C VAL A 443 -27.40 -17.98 -12.62
N THR A 444 -28.64 -17.81 -13.07
CA THR A 444 -29.76 -18.62 -12.56
C THR A 444 -29.70 -20.08 -13.03
N GLU A 445 -29.17 -20.35 -14.23
CA GLU A 445 -28.99 -21.72 -14.71
C GLU A 445 -27.94 -22.46 -13.86
N ALA A 446 -26.83 -21.80 -13.52
CA ALA A 446 -25.76 -22.39 -12.72
C ALA A 446 -26.12 -22.54 -11.24
N LEU A 447 -26.74 -21.52 -10.63
CA LEU A 447 -26.92 -21.42 -9.17
C LEU A 447 -28.33 -21.78 -8.69
N VAL A 448 -29.33 -21.69 -9.57
CA VAL A 448 -30.75 -21.92 -9.23
C VAL A 448 -31.36 -23.05 -10.06
N MET A 449 -30.66 -23.52 -11.10
CA MET A 449 -31.17 -24.52 -12.06
C MET A 449 -32.46 -24.07 -12.74
N ALA A 450 -32.57 -22.77 -13.02
CA ALA A 450 -33.73 -22.17 -13.66
C ALA A 450 -33.32 -21.22 -14.78
N LYS A 451 -34.12 -21.19 -15.85
CA LYS A 451 -33.94 -20.34 -17.02
C LYS A 451 -35.21 -19.53 -17.26
N ALA A 452 -35.11 -18.21 -17.28
CA ALA A 452 -36.18 -17.37 -17.80
C ALA A 452 -36.18 -17.48 -19.34
N GLN A 453 -37.29 -17.99 -19.90
CA GLN A 453 -37.52 -18.01 -21.34
C GLN A 453 -37.97 -16.62 -21.81
N GLU A 454 -38.84 -16.00 -21.03
CA GLU A 454 -39.42 -14.68 -21.28
C GLU A 454 -39.54 -13.93 -19.95
N GLY A 455 -39.73 -12.62 -20.05
CA GLY A 455 -40.05 -11.77 -18.92
C GLY A 455 -39.24 -10.49 -18.91
N TYR A 456 -39.92 -9.40 -18.58
CA TYR A 456 -39.33 -8.07 -18.47
C TYR A 456 -39.41 -7.56 -17.04
N LEU A 457 -38.26 -7.20 -16.47
CA LEU A 457 -38.15 -6.53 -15.19
C LEU A 457 -38.17 -5.01 -15.43
N SER A 458 -39.19 -4.32 -14.91
CA SER A 458 -39.21 -2.85 -14.92
C SER A 458 -38.41 -2.27 -13.76
N TYR A 459 -38.55 -2.87 -12.57
CA TYR A 459 -37.92 -2.38 -11.35
C TYR A 459 -37.64 -3.51 -10.37
N PHE A 460 -36.42 -3.61 -9.87
CA PHE A 460 -36.09 -4.43 -8.72
C PHE A 460 -35.41 -3.56 -7.68
N ALA A 461 -35.90 -3.60 -6.44
CA ALA A 461 -35.25 -2.97 -5.32
C ALA A 461 -35.23 -3.88 -4.11
N PHE A 462 -34.17 -3.76 -3.33
CA PHE A 462 -34.05 -4.42 -2.05
C PHE A 462 -33.46 -3.46 -1.02
N ASP A 463 -33.83 -3.70 0.23
CA ASP A 463 -33.25 -3.08 1.41
C ASP A 463 -33.03 -4.18 2.45
N MET A 464 -31.77 -4.38 2.83
CA MET A 464 -31.35 -5.45 3.73
C MET A 464 -30.45 -4.91 4.83
N HIS A 465 -30.67 -5.39 6.04
CA HIS A 465 -29.79 -5.25 7.18
C HIS A 465 -29.18 -6.60 7.52
N GLY A 466 -27.88 -6.61 7.83
CA GLY A 466 -27.13 -7.82 8.06
C GLY A 466 -26.14 -7.70 9.20
N ASN A 467 -25.85 -8.85 9.82
CA ASN A 467 -24.79 -9.00 10.81
C ASN A 467 -24.30 -10.46 10.79
N LYS A 468 -23.48 -10.86 11.76
CA LYS A 468 -22.93 -12.22 11.84
C LYS A 468 -23.98 -13.34 11.93
N PHE A 469 -25.24 -13.05 12.27
CA PHE A 469 -26.30 -14.04 12.42
C PHE A 469 -27.15 -14.25 11.16
N GLY A 470 -27.23 -13.27 10.26
CA GLY A 470 -28.14 -13.36 9.12
C GLY A 470 -28.44 -12.04 8.43
N LEU A 471 -29.45 -12.07 7.57
CA LEU A 471 -29.99 -10.93 6.85
C LEU A 471 -31.49 -10.81 7.12
N LYS A 472 -31.95 -9.58 7.31
CA LYS A 472 -33.37 -9.22 7.38
C LYS A 472 -33.63 -8.08 6.42
N GLY A 473 -34.80 -8.04 5.81
CA GLY A 473 -35.12 -6.95 4.90
C GLY A 473 -36.34 -7.22 4.05
N SER A 474 -36.42 -6.49 2.94
CA SER A 474 -37.49 -6.68 1.97
C SER A 474 -37.00 -6.46 0.54
N THR A 475 -37.74 -7.02 -0.41
CA THR A 475 -37.52 -6.79 -1.84
C THR A 475 -38.84 -6.52 -2.54
N THR A 476 -38.77 -5.67 -3.56
CA THR A 476 -39.86 -5.43 -4.50
C THR A 476 -39.34 -5.69 -5.90
N MET A 477 -39.92 -6.67 -6.58
CA MET A 477 -39.57 -7.01 -7.96
C MET A 477 -40.80 -6.80 -8.84
N LEU A 478 -40.81 -5.74 -9.66
CA LEU A 478 -41.86 -5.44 -10.62
C LEU A 478 -41.49 -6.02 -11.99
N TYR A 479 -42.33 -6.90 -12.51
CA TYR A 479 -42.06 -7.61 -13.76
C TYR A 479 -43.35 -8.04 -14.47
N GLN A 480 -43.22 -8.35 -15.75
CA GLN A 480 -44.30 -8.82 -16.61
C GLN A 480 -43.84 -10.00 -17.47
N ASP A 481 -44.79 -10.84 -17.86
CA ASP A 481 -44.64 -11.96 -18.80
C ASP A 481 -43.50 -12.92 -18.46
N LEU A 482 -43.26 -13.15 -17.16
CA LEU A 482 -42.26 -14.09 -16.70
C LEU A 482 -42.69 -15.52 -17.05
N ASN A 483 -41.85 -16.19 -17.82
CA ASN A 483 -41.94 -17.61 -18.11
C ASN A 483 -40.60 -18.28 -17.74
N VAL A 484 -40.64 -19.25 -16.82
CA VAL A 484 -39.45 -19.90 -16.28
C VAL A 484 -39.49 -21.39 -16.56
N MET A 485 -38.40 -21.89 -17.11
CA MET A 485 -38.09 -23.31 -17.20
C MET A 485 -37.23 -23.70 -16.00
N ILE A 486 -37.65 -24.71 -15.24
CA ILE A 486 -36.85 -25.29 -14.15
C ILE A 486 -36.23 -26.60 -14.65
N TYR A 487 -34.91 -26.74 -14.50
CA TYR A 487 -34.22 -27.98 -14.83
C TYR A 487 -34.39 -29.02 -13.72
N LYS A 488 -34.50 -30.30 -14.10
CA LYS A 488 -34.29 -31.44 -13.20
C LYS A 488 -32.85 -31.93 -13.38
N PHE A 489 -32.29 -32.56 -12.35
CA PHE A 489 -30.96 -33.20 -12.38
C PHE A 489 -30.71 -33.95 -13.70
N PRO A 490 -29.54 -33.81 -14.32
CA PRO A 490 -28.97 -34.91 -15.09
C PRO A 490 -28.45 -35.99 -14.10
N PRO A 491 -28.49 -37.29 -14.46
CA PRO A 491 -27.58 -38.27 -13.87
C PRO A 491 -26.11 -37.86 -14.13
N GLU A 492 -25.17 -38.60 -13.55
CA GLU A 492 -23.75 -38.29 -13.39
C GLU A 492 -22.93 -37.96 -14.68
N ASP A 493 -23.55 -37.91 -15.85
CA ASP A 493 -22.93 -37.89 -17.18
C ASP A 493 -22.99 -36.54 -17.93
N GLY A 494 -23.45 -35.45 -17.29
CA GLY A 494 -23.14 -34.08 -17.73
C GLY A 494 -23.75 -33.60 -19.06
N VAL A 495 -24.68 -34.35 -19.68
CA VAL A 495 -25.34 -33.95 -20.93
C VAL A 495 -26.79 -33.52 -20.67
N PHE A 496 -27.12 -32.25 -20.96
CA PHE A 496 -28.49 -31.75 -21.01
C PHE A 496 -29.25 -32.35 -22.21
N LYS A 497 -29.89 -33.52 -22.05
CA LYS A 497 -30.81 -34.04 -23.06
C LYS A 497 -32.20 -33.41 -22.88
N LYS A 498 -32.68 -32.70 -23.92
CA LYS A 498 -34.11 -32.35 -24.08
C LYS A 498 -34.92 -33.66 -24.16
N ARG A 499 -35.55 -34.08 -23.07
CA ARG A 499 -36.61 -35.10 -23.10
C ARG A 499 -37.92 -34.50 -22.62
N LYS A 500 -38.94 -34.64 -23.48
CA LYS A 500 -40.31 -34.20 -23.23
C LYS A 500 -40.86 -34.87 -21.97
N LEU A 501 -41.43 -34.03 -21.10
CA LEU A 501 -42.31 -34.25 -19.95
C LEU A 501 -42.03 -35.44 -19.02
N LEU A 502 -41.76 -35.12 -17.75
CA LEU A 502 -42.69 -35.46 -16.67
C LEU A 502 -42.60 -34.42 -15.54
N SER A 503 -43.72 -33.73 -15.38
CA SER A 503 -44.03 -32.67 -14.43
C SER A 503 -44.01 -33.20 -13.00
N PHE A 504 -43.04 -32.79 -12.17
CA PHE A 504 -43.13 -33.05 -10.72
C PHE A 504 -42.56 -31.93 -9.83
N ILE A 505 -42.03 -30.84 -10.40
CA ILE A 505 -41.72 -29.60 -9.66
C ILE A 505 -42.51 -28.40 -10.22
N ALA A 506 -42.91 -28.46 -11.51
CA ALA A 506 -43.77 -27.46 -12.14
C ALA A 506 -45.21 -27.43 -11.56
N ASN A 507 -45.67 -28.49 -10.89
CA ASN A 507 -47.03 -28.56 -10.31
C ASN A 507 -47.13 -28.12 -8.83
N THR A 508 -46.01 -27.85 -8.15
CA THR A 508 -46.02 -27.53 -6.70
C THR A 508 -45.84 -26.03 -6.41
N PHE A 509 -45.27 -25.26 -7.35
CA PHE A 509 -45.05 -23.83 -7.21
C PHE A 509 -45.62 -23.06 -8.42
N VAL A 510 -46.69 -22.29 -8.20
CA VAL A 510 -47.27 -21.42 -9.24
C VAL A 510 -46.42 -20.16 -9.37
N ILE A 511 -45.42 -20.18 -10.26
CA ILE A 511 -44.66 -18.97 -10.60
C ILE A 511 -45.61 -17.95 -11.21
N LYS A 512 -45.74 -16.79 -10.56
CA LYS A 512 -46.58 -15.70 -11.03
C LYS A 512 -45.94 -15.08 -12.27
N LYS A 513 -46.74 -14.89 -13.33
CA LYS A 513 -46.29 -14.26 -14.59
C LYS A 513 -45.95 -12.76 -14.45
N SER A 514 -46.56 -12.08 -13.48
CA SER A 514 -46.35 -10.63 -13.29
C SER A 514 -46.41 -10.22 -11.82
N ASN A 515 -45.74 -9.11 -11.51
CA ASN A 515 -45.90 -8.36 -10.28
C ASN A 515 -45.97 -6.85 -10.60
N PRO A 516 -47.08 -6.15 -10.30
CA PRO A 516 -48.32 -6.66 -9.72
C PRO A 516 -49.09 -7.61 -10.65
N THR A 517 -50.03 -8.37 -10.09
CA THR A 517 -50.93 -9.24 -10.87
C THR A 517 -52.28 -8.54 -11.04
N GLY A 518 -52.59 -8.12 -12.27
CA GLY A 518 -53.80 -7.34 -12.56
C GLY A 518 -53.78 -5.99 -11.82
N LYS A 519 -54.89 -5.64 -11.16
CA LYS A 519 -55.04 -4.40 -10.38
C LYS A 519 -54.59 -4.50 -8.92
N LYS A 520 -53.98 -5.63 -8.50
CA LYS A 520 -53.50 -5.80 -7.12
C LYS A 520 -52.30 -4.89 -6.83
N PRO A 521 -52.06 -4.50 -5.57
CA PRO A 521 -50.83 -3.81 -5.22
C PRO A 521 -49.60 -4.69 -5.50
N PRO A 522 -48.41 -4.08 -5.73
CA PRO A 522 -47.17 -4.82 -5.84
C PRO A 522 -46.91 -5.74 -4.64
N ARG A 523 -46.51 -6.98 -4.91
CA ARG A 523 -46.02 -7.89 -3.89
C ARG A 523 -44.64 -7.42 -3.40
N VAL A 524 -44.47 -7.41 -2.09
CA VAL A 524 -43.21 -7.17 -1.40
C VAL A 524 -42.84 -8.46 -0.67
N ALA A 525 -41.66 -8.99 -0.97
CA ALA A 525 -41.14 -10.19 -0.31
C ALA A 525 -40.29 -9.79 0.90
N ILE A 526 -40.47 -10.49 2.02
CA ILE A 526 -39.64 -10.32 3.22
C ILE A 526 -38.44 -11.26 3.11
N ILE A 527 -37.26 -10.77 3.49
CA ILE A 527 -36.04 -11.55 3.62
C ILE A 527 -35.83 -11.86 5.10
N ASN A 528 -35.63 -13.13 5.43
CA ASN A 528 -35.20 -13.56 6.76
C ASN A 528 -34.23 -14.74 6.65
N TYR A 529 -33.02 -14.44 6.20
CA TYR A 529 -31.99 -15.45 5.95
C TYR A 529 -31.11 -15.66 7.18
N GLN A 530 -31.07 -16.90 7.68
CA GLN A 530 -30.12 -17.28 8.73
C GLN A 530 -28.76 -17.63 8.11
N ARG A 531 -27.69 -16.97 8.59
CA ARG A 531 -26.34 -17.15 8.06
C ARG A 531 -25.77 -18.50 8.48
N ILE A 532 -25.11 -19.16 7.53
CA ILE A 532 -24.21 -20.28 7.82
C ILE A 532 -22.86 -19.69 8.26
N PRO A 533 -22.37 -19.93 9.50
CA PRO A 533 -21.27 -19.16 10.06
C PRO A 533 -19.94 -19.24 9.30
N ASP A 534 -19.65 -20.36 8.66
CA ASP A 534 -18.43 -20.59 7.88
C ASP A 534 -18.51 -20.00 6.45
N LYS A 535 -19.70 -19.59 5.99
CA LYS A 535 -19.88 -19.06 4.64
C LYS A 535 -19.48 -17.59 4.54
N PRO A 536 -18.90 -17.18 3.39
CA PRO A 536 -18.40 -15.83 3.19
C PRO A 536 -19.51 -14.78 3.01
N PHE A 537 -19.11 -13.51 2.99
CA PHE A 537 -20.01 -12.36 2.90
C PHE A 537 -20.86 -12.34 1.64
N PHE A 538 -20.25 -12.49 0.46
CA PHE A 538 -20.99 -12.40 -0.80
C PHE A 538 -21.95 -13.57 -1.00
N TYR A 539 -21.59 -14.77 -0.53
CA TYR A 539 -22.51 -15.90 -0.47
C TYR A 539 -23.75 -15.55 0.36
N THR A 540 -23.55 -14.99 1.57
CA THR A 540 -24.65 -14.60 2.46
C THR A 540 -25.58 -13.58 1.80
N LEU A 541 -25.01 -12.52 1.19
CA LEU A 541 -25.78 -11.52 0.44
C LEU A 541 -26.58 -12.14 -0.71
N TRP A 542 -25.95 -12.99 -1.51
CA TRP A 542 -26.60 -13.63 -2.66
C TRP A 542 -27.76 -14.53 -2.22
N LYS A 543 -27.58 -15.35 -1.17
CA LYS A 543 -28.67 -16.22 -0.69
C LYS A 543 -29.84 -15.42 -0.12
N GLY A 544 -29.58 -14.33 0.61
CA GLY A 544 -30.65 -13.43 1.06
C GLY A 544 -31.43 -12.77 -0.09
N LEU A 545 -30.71 -12.28 -1.11
CA LEU A 545 -31.35 -11.73 -2.32
C LEU A 545 -32.17 -12.80 -3.07
N LEU A 546 -31.62 -14.00 -3.21
CA LEU A 546 -32.30 -15.12 -3.86
C LEU A 546 -33.59 -15.50 -3.12
N GLU A 547 -33.61 -15.47 -1.79
CA GLU A 547 -34.81 -15.69 -0.97
C GLU A 547 -35.88 -14.64 -1.27
N GLY A 548 -35.52 -13.36 -1.29
CA GLY A 548 -36.43 -12.27 -1.64
C GLY A 548 -36.95 -12.33 -3.08
N ILE A 549 -36.10 -12.71 -4.04
CA ILE A 549 -36.50 -12.94 -5.43
C ILE A 549 -37.50 -14.08 -5.51
N LYS A 550 -37.23 -15.22 -4.86
CA LYS A 550 -38.17 -16.36 -4.79
C LYS A 550 -39.51 -15.93 -4.22
N GLY A 551 -39.53 -15.22 -3.09
CA GLY A 551 -40.76 -14.72 -2.48
C GLY A 551 -41.54 -13.70 -3.33
N SER A 552 -40.89 -13.07 -4.32
CA SER A 552 -41.56 -12.14 -5.24
C SER A 552 -42.25 -12.84 -6.42
N VAL A 553 -41.71 -13.99 -6.84
CA VAL A 553 -42.16 -14.74 -8.03
C VAL A 553 -43.06 -15.93 -7.71
N LEU A 554 -42.99 -16.46 -6.50
CA LEU A 554 -43.90 -17.49 -5.96
C LEU A 554 -45.17 -16.82 -5.42
#